data_AF-A0A6M0RSY4-F1
#
_entry.id   AF-A0A6M0RSY4-F1
#
_cell.length_a   1.000
_cell.length_b   1.000
_cell.length_c   1.000
_cell.angle_alpha   90.00
_cell.angle_beta   90.00
_cell.angle_gamma   90.00
#
_symmetry.space_group_name_H-M   'P 1'
#
loop_
_entity.id
_entity.type
_entity.pdbx_description
1 polymer ?
#
loop_
_entity_poly.entity_id
_entity_poly.type
_entity_poly.pdbx_seq_one_letter_code
_entity_poly.pdbx_strand_id
1 'polypeptide(L)'
;MVMAVGFLAVIPSRGLAQAPLNPEIQIGLVQRFGEERDDQLVLTPLNGDTLTVTFETGGQPQTITTQELTLAVGANPLPQPVLQEWVVLSSHRSFESAEESANQWIAKGIAAEVA
;
A
#
# COMPACT_ATOMS: atom_id res chain seq x y z
N MET A 1 18.28 -46.99 66.53
CA MET A 1 18.80 -47.01 65.14
C MET A 1 17.63 -46.70 64.22
N VAL A 2 17.49 -45.45 63.78
CA VAL A 2 16.44 -45.00 62.86
C VAL A 2 17.17 -44.42 61.66
N MET A 3 17.06 -45.10 60.51
CA MET A 3 17.61 -44.62 59.24
C MET A 3 16.54 -43.79 58.54
N ALA A 4 16.81 -42.50 58.34
CA ALA A 4 16.03 -41.65 57.46
C ALA A 4 16.51 -41.88 56.02
N VAL A 5 15.63 -42.41 55.17
CA VAL A 5 15.86 -42.56 53.72
C VAL A 5 15.34 -41.31 53.04
N GLY A 6 16.24 -40.50 52.49
CA GLY A 6 15.90 -39.33 51.67
C GLY A 6 15.60 -39.75 50.23
N PHE A 7 14.40 -39.44 49.75
CA PHE A 7 14.04 -39.57 48.34
C PHE A 7 14.44 -38.29 47.60
N LEU A 8 15.34 -38.40 46.62
CA LEU A 8 15.68 -37.31 45.70
C LEU A 8 14.68 -37.34 44.52
N ALA A 9 13.82 -36.33 44.42
CA ALA A 9 12.92 -36.18 43.28
C ALA A 9 13.70 -35.61 42.08
N VAL A 10 13.81 -36.39 41.00
CA VAL A 10 14.35 -35.91 39.72
C VAL A 10 13.23 -35.18 38.98
N ILE A 11 13.37 -33.86 38.82
CA ILE A 11 12.45 -33.06 38.00
C ILE A 11 12.94 -33.10 36.55
N PRO A 12 12.15 -33.59 35.58
CA PRO A 12 12.53 -33.56 34.18
C PRO A 12 12.52 -32.12 33.68
N SER A 13 13.65 -31.68 33.14
CA SER A 13 13.79 -30.37 32.50
C SER A 13 13.05 -30.42 31.16
N ARG A 14 11.94 -29.68 31.02
CA ARG A 14 11.32 -29.46 29.71
C ARG A 14 12.22 -28.53 28.91
N GLY A 15 12.85 -29.06 27.86
CA GLY A 15 13.59 -28.25 26.89
C GLY A 15 12.64 -27.23 26.24
N LEU A 16 13.02 -25.96 26.26
CA LEU A 16 12.34 -24.93 25.49
C LEU A 16 12.49 -25.26 24.00
N ALA A 17 11.37 -25.37 23.29
CA ALA A 17 11.37 -25.54 21.84
C ALA A 17 12.14 -24.35 21.23
N GLN A 18 13.29 -24.65 20.62
CA GLN A 18 14.10 -23.64 19.95
C GLN A 18 13.36 -23.19 18.69
N ALA A 19 13.19 -21.88 18.52
CA ALA A 19 12.69 -21.33 17.27
C ALA A 19 13.62 -21.77 16.12
N PRO A 20 13.09 -22.17 14.94
CA PRO A 20 13.91 -22.63 13.83
C PRO A 20 14.91 -21.55 13.43
N LEU A 21 16.17 -21.95 13.23
CA LEU A 21 17.27 -21.04 12.89
C LEU A 21 16.99 -20.25 11.59
N ASN A 22 16.17 -20.81 10.69
CA ASN A 22 15.74 -20.21 9.44
C ASN A 22 14.22 -20.42 9.29
N PRO A 23 13.38 -19.51 9.81
CA PRO A 23 11.94 -19.59 9.59
C PRO A 23 11.62 -19.36 8.10
N GLU A 24 10.58 -20.02 7.60
CA GLU A 24 10.05 -19.76 6.27
C GLU A 24 9.44 -18.36 6.23
N ILE A 25 9.97 -17.49 5.36
CA ILE A 25 9.54 -16.10 5.25
C ILE A 25 8.51 -16.01 4.12
N GLN A 26 7.28 -15.65 4.46
CA GLN A 26 6.24 -15.32 3.49
C GLN A 26 6.35 -13.84 3.14
N ILE A 27 6.88 -13.54 1.95
CA ILE A 27 7.04 -12.16 1.47
C ILE A 27 5.89 -11.86 0.50
N GLY A 28 5.05 -10.87 0.85
CA GLY A 28 4.13 -10.25 -0.10
C GLY A 28 4.84 -9.10 -0.81
N LEU A 29 4.92 -9.14 -2.14
CA LEU A 29 5.36 -8.00 -2.94
C LEU A 29 4.14 -7.10 -3.20
N VAL A 30 4.14 -5.87 -2.69
CA VAL A 30 3.17 -4.84 -3.10
C VAL A 30 3.80 -4.06 -4.24
N GLN A 31 3.41 -4.38 -5.47
CA GLN A 31 3.80 -3.60 -6.64
C GLN A 31 2.81 -2.45 -6.84
N ARG A 32 3.29 -1.21 -6.69
CA ARG A 32 2.53 -0.02 -7.08
C ARG A 32 2.70 0.16 -8.60
N PHE A 33 1.60 0.40 -9.30
CA PHE A 33 1.56 0.60 -10.75
C PHE A 33 0.60 1.75 -11.07
N GLY A 34 0.96 2.60 -12.03
CA GLY A 34 0.11 3.70 -12.51
C GLY A 34 0.30 5.01 -11.74
N GLU A 35 1.53 5.32 -11.34
CA GLU A 35 1.86 6.66 -10.83
C GLU A 35 1.99 7.66 -11.99
N GLU A 36 2.49 7.20 -13.14
CA GLU A 36 2.57 7.98 -14.37
C GLU A 36 1.49 7.57 -15.37
N ARG A 37 1.08 8.51 -16.24
CA ARG A 37 -0.04 8.30 -17.17
C ARG A 37 0.27 7.25 -18.24
N ASP A 38 1.53 7.12 -18.60
CA ASP A 38 2.06 6.23 -19.63
C ASP A 38 2.68 4.94 -19.07
N ASP A 39 2.49 4.68 -17.78
CA ASP A 39 2.91 3.45 -17.14
C ASP A 39 2.30 2.21 -17.85
N GLN A 40 3.16 1.25 -18.14
CA GLN A 40 2.80 -0.06 -18.69
C GLN A 40 3.45 -1.18 -17.89
N LEU A 41 2.66 -2.23 -17.65
CA LEU A 41 3.11 -3.46 -17.01
C LEU A 41 2.82 -4.64 -17.94
N VAL A 42 3.88 -5.30 -18.39
CA VAL A 42 3.80 -6.50 -19.22
C VAL A 42 3.97 -7.73 -18.34
N LEU A 43 2.98 -8.62 -18.40
CA LEU A 43 3.00 -9.92 -17.72
C LEU A 43 3.19 -11.02 -18.74
N THR A 44 4.20 -11.86 -18.50
CA THR A 44 4.49 -13.06 -19.29
C THR A 44 4.53 -14.28 -18.36
N PRO A 45 3.95 -15.42 -18.75
CA PRO A 45 4.05 -16.66 -18.00
C PRO A 45 5.49 -17.17 -18.05
N LEU A 46 5.86 -17.99 -17.06
CA LEU A 46 7.15 -18.66 -17.07
C LEU A 46 7.14 -19.76 -18.14
N ASN A 47 8.26 -19.92 -18.86
CA ASN A 47 8.58 -21.10 -19.66
C ASN A 47 7.44 -21.70 -20.51
N GLY A 48 6.95 -20.98 -21.52
CA GLY A 48 6.03 -21.54 -22.53
C GLY A 48 4.63 -21.89 -22.02
N ASP A 49 4.31 -21.57 -20.75
CA ASP A 49 2.97 -21.68 -20.21
C ASP A 49 2.05 -20.56 -20.75
N THR A 50 0.80 -20.54 -20.26
CA THR A 50 -0.18 -19.51 -20.61
C THR A 50 -0.74 -18.83 -19.36
N LEU A 51 -1.11 -17.56 -19.51
CA LEU A 51 -1.85 -16.79 -18.53
C LEU A 51 -3.34 -17.03 -18.74
N THR A 52 -4.05 -17.37 -17.67
CA THR A 52 -5.53 -17.31 -17.64
C THR A 52 -5.93 -16.04 -16.89
N VAL A 53 -6.66 -15.16 -17.55
CA VAL A 53 -7.01 -13.83 -17.04
C VAL A 53 -8.53 -13.71 -17.04
N THR A 54 -9.09 -13.31 -15.90
CA THR A 54 -10.53 -13.02 -15.76
C THR A 54 -10.72 -11.55 -15.43
N PHE A 55 -11.56 -10.87 -16.20
CA PHE A 55 -11.85 -9.44 -16.04
C PHE A 55 -13.30 -9.15 -16.47
N GLU A 56 -13.82 -7.98 -16.09
CA GLU A 56 -15.14 -7.54 -16.52
C GLU A 56 -15.04 -6.58 -17.70
N THR A 57 -15.93 -6.72 -18.68
CA THR A 57 -16.12 -5.73 -19.74
C THR A 57 -17.60 -5.59 -20.05
N GLY A 58 -18.09 -4.34 -20.16
CA GLY A 58 -19.53 -4.09 -20.31
C GLY A 58 -20.40 -4.67 -19.19
N GLY A 59 -19.84 -4.84 -17.98
CA GLY A 59 -20.53 -5.44 -16.84
C GLY A 59 -20.71 -6.97 -16.93
N GLN A 60 -19.99 -7.65 -17.82
CA GLN A 60 -20.00 -9.10 -17.94
C GLN A 60 -18.60 -9.66 -17.70
N PRO A 61 -18.47 -10.76 -16.94
CA PRO A 61 -17.18 -11.42 -16.76
C PRO A 61 -16.73 -12.07 -18.07
N GLN A 62 -15.45 -11.92 -18.37
CA GLN A 62 -14.76 -12.57 -19.48
C GLN A 62 -13.50 -13.24 -18.99
N THR A 63 -13.17 -14.37 -19.61
CA THR A 63 -11.93 -15.09 -19.35
C THR A 63 -11.19 -15.29 -20.66
N ILE A 64 -9.90 -14.97 -20.69
CA ILE A 64 -9.01 -15.20 -21.82
C ILE A 64 -7.81 -16.05 -21.41
N THR A 65 -7.26 -16.77 -22.38
CA THR A 65 -5.97 -17.45 -22.25
C THR A 65 -4.99 -16.84 -23.24
N THR A 66 -3.84 -16.35 -22.75
CA THR A 66 -2.85 -15.62 -23.57
C THR A 66 -1.42 -15.94 -23.12
N GLN A 67 -0.43 -15.66 -23.98
CA GLN A 67 0.99 -15.76 -23.65
C GLN A 67 1.57 -14.44 -23.13
N GLU A 68 0.85 -13.33 -23.32
CA GLU A 68 1.27 -12.02 -22.85
C GLU A 68 0.03 -11.18 -22.51
N LEU A 69 0.12 -10.42 -21.42
CA LEU A 69 -0.88 -9.44 -21.02
C LEU A 69 -0.18 -8.11 -20.78
N THR A 70 -0.59 -7.07 -21.51
CA THR A 70 -0.16 -5.70 -21.23
C THR A 70 -1.26 -4.98 -20.45
N LEU A 71 -0.91 -4.50 -19.26
CA LEU A 71 -1.72 -3.61 -18.43
C LEU A 71 -1.23 -2.18 -18.66
N ALA A 72 -2.15 -1.26 -18.93
CA ALA A 72 -1.87 0.15 -19.13
C ALA A 72 -2.81 1.01 -18.29
N VAL A 73 -2.36 2.21 -17.94
CA VAL A 73 -3.21 3.17 -17.23
C VAL A 73 -4.26 3.73 -18.19
N GLY A 74 -5.53 3.42 -17.90
CA GLY A 74 -6.67 3.96 -18.63
C GLY A 74 -7.12 5.30 -18.05
N ALA A 75 -7.32 6.30 -18.91
CA ALA A 75 -7.97 7.55 -18.50
C ALA A 75 -9.48 7.30 -18.33
N ASN A 76 -9.97 7.28 -17.10
CA ASN A 76 -11.40 7.24 -16.82
C ASN A 76 -11.93 8.67 -16.66
N PRO A 77 -12.89 9.12 -17.47
CA PRO A 77 -13.49 10.44 -17.28
C PRO A 77 -14.13 10.54 -15.89
N LEU A 78 -13.92 11.67 -15.24
CA LEU A 78 -14.64 11.98 -14.01
C LEU A 78 -16.15 12.12 -14.34
N PRO A 79 -17.06 11.61 -13.49
CA PRO A 79 -18.51 11.75 -13.71
C PRO A 79 -18.95 13.21 -13.89
N GLN A 80 -18.25 14.14 -13.23
CA GLN A 80 -18.35 15.57 -13.45
C GLN A 80 -16.94 16.15 -13.57
N PRO A 81 -16.68 17.01 -14.57
CA PRO A 81 -15.43 17.76 -14.65
C PRO A 81 -15.23 18.58 -13.37
N VAL A 82 -14.12 18.37 -12.67
CA VAL A 82 -13.75 19.19 -11.51
C VAL A 82 -12.72 20.21 -11.99
N LEU A 83 -13.11 21.49 -12.01
CA LEU A 83 -12.19 22.60 -12.19
C LEU A 83 -12.05 23.29 -10.83
N GLN A 84 -10.83 23.27 -10.28
CA GLN A 84 -10.51 23.98 -9.06
C GLN A 84 -9.50 25.08 -9.38
N GLU A 85 -9.91 26.31 -9.15
CA GLU A 85 -9.11 27.50 -9.42
C GLU A 85 -8.70 28.13 -8.10
N TRP A 86 -7.45 28.56 -8.03
CA TRP A 86 -6.88 29.25 -6.88
C TRP A 86 -6.38 30.62 -7.31
N VAL A 87 -6.59 31.62 -6.46
CA VAL A 87 -6.02 32.95 -6.63
C VAL A 87 -4.91 33.14 -5.61
N VAL A 88 -3.71 33.50 -6.08
CA VAL A 88 -2.59 33.84 -5.19
C VAL A 88 -2.86 35.22 -4.58
N LEU A 89 -3.24 35.24 -3.29
CA LEU A 89 -3.56 36.47 -2.58
C LEU A 89 -2.31 37.27 -2.16
N SER A 90 -1.21 36.58 -1.84
CA SER A 90 0.07 37.18 -1.44
C SER A 90 1.19 36.15 -1.42
N SER A 91 2.44 36.58 -1.29
CA SER A 91 3.62 35.73 -1.12
C SER A 91 4.45 36.23 0.08
N HIS A 92 4.97 35.29 0.86
CA HIS A 92 5.64 35.57 2.14
C HIS A 92 6.96 34.79 2.24
N ARG A 93 7.88 35.29 3.06
CA ARG A 93 9.21 34.68 3.25
C ARG A 93 9.25 33.61 4.34
N SER A 94 8.23 33.54 5.19
CA SER A 94 8.15 32.58 6.29
C SER A 94 6.74 31.98 6.37
N PHE A 95 6.65 30.79 6.95
CA PHE A 95 5.37 30.12 7.15
C PHE A 95 4.47 30.90 8.11
N GLU A 96 5.02 31.46 9.19
CA GLU A 96 4.26 32.19 10.22
C GLU A 96 3.56 33.42 9.62
N SER A 97 4.25 34.16 8.76
CA SER A 97 3.67 35.33 8.08
C SER A 97 2.62 34.94 7.03
N ALA A 98 2.81 33.81 6.33
CA ALA A 98 1.81 33.27 5.41
C ALA A 98 0.56 32.78 6.14
N GLU A 99 0.73 32.08 7.26
CA GLU A 99 -0.36 31.55 8.10
C GLU A 99 -1.16 32.70 8.73
N GLU A 100 -0.48 33.71 9.27
CA GLU A 100 -1.14 34.91 9.80
C GLU A 100 -1.98 35.60 8.70
N SER A 101 -1.43 35.75 7.49
CA SER A 101 -2.16 36.32 6.35
C SER A 101 -3.37 35.46 5.94
N ALA A 102 -3.22 34.13 5.86
CA ALA A 102 -4.32 33.22 5.55
C ALA A 102 -5.44 33.33 6.59
N ASN A 103 -5.11 33.38 7.89
CA ASN A 103 -6.07 33.55 8.97
C ASN A 103 -6.82 34.88 8.87
N GLN A 104 -6.17 35.97 8.45
CA GLN A 104 -6.84 37.24 8.21
C GLN A 104 -7.87 37.17 7.06
N TRP A 105 -7.58 36.40 6.01
CA TRP A 105 -8.53 36.16 4.92
C TRP A 105 -9.70 35.28 5.36
N ILE A 106 -9.41 34.22 6.11
CA ILE A 106 -10.43 33.34 6.70
C ILE A 106 -11.36 34.13 7.63
N ALA A 107 -10.83 35.02 8.46
CA ALA A 107 -11.62 35.90 9.33
C ALA A 107 -12.54 36.86 8.54
N LYS A 108 -12.22 37.14 7.26
CA LYS A 108 -13.05 37.91 6.34
C LYS A 108 -14.00 37.04 5.50
N GLY A 109 -14.06 35.73 5.77
CA GLY A 109 -14.91 34.78 5.07
C GLY A 109 -14.33 34.27 3.75
N ILE A 110 -13.04 34.49 3.49
CA ILE A 110 -12.35 33.99 2.30
C ILE A 110 -11.60 32.71 2.68
N ALA A 111 -11.93 31.60 2.03
CA ALA A 111 -11.16 30.37 2.17
C ALA A 111 -9.75 30.58 1.61
N ALA A 112 -8.75 30.42 2.46
CA ALA A 112 -7.34 30.59 2.12
C ALA A 112 -6.51 29.48 2.78
N GLU A 113 -5.43 29.09 2.12
CA GLU A 113 -4.46 28.11 2.63
C GLU A 113 -3.03 28.57 2.31
N VAL A 114 -2.05 27.95 2.98
CA VAL A 114 -0.63 28.10 2.65
C VAL A 114 -0.24 26.90 1.76
N ALA A 115 0.29 27.18 0.56
CA ALA A 115 0.66 26.20 -0.46
C ALA A 115 2.15 26.26 -0.82
#